data_AF-A0A7X9NQH4-F1
#
_entry.id   AF-A0A7X9NQH4-F1
#
_cell.length_a   1.000
_cell.length_b   1.000
_cell.length_c   1.000
_cell.angle_alpha   90.00
_cell.angle_beta   90.00
_cell.angle_gamma   90.00
#
_symmetry.space_group_name_H-M   'P 1'
#
loop_
_entity.id
_entity.type
_entity.pdbx_description
1 polymer ?
#
loop_
_entity_poly.entity_id
_entity_poly.type
_entity_poly.pdbx_seq_one_letter_code
_entity_poly.pdbx_strand_id
1 'polypeptide(L)'
;MGFFDDNSSQWNAEPQPQAPAPQPEPQPEPQVSEPEPTPQPEPAKPKARPSHAAKTRLAVADIRRVLDLSARLEDGRVAAAVRPFATGDDRAQLVSALLSPRVGKAARLLVSWAGESDELKRNGEVIAAGVKDGAGVRDAIRMLGALVPDAEGLDARDVYARAAAVTRAVGRLDASVLEGLA
;
A
#
# COMPACT_ATOMS: atom_id res chain seq x y z
N MET A 1 40.70 63.72 1.94
CA MET A 1 41.84 63.10 2.63
C MET A 1 41.30 62.00 3.51
N GLY A 2 41.79 60.76 3.34
CA GLY A 2 41.42 59.63 4.21
C GLY A 2 42.25 59.58 5.49
N PHE A 3 42.33 58.37 6.02
CA PHE A 3 43.33 57.80 6.94
C PHE A 3 42.86 57.51 8.38
N PHE A 4 42.58 56.21 8.59
CA PHE A 4 42.85 55.32 9.75
C PHE A 4 42.18 55.58 11.12
N ASP A 5 41.33 54.62 11.50
CA ASP A 5 41.01 54.28 12.89
C ASP A 5 42.24 53.65 13.55
N ASP A 6 42.75 54.31 14.59
CA ASP A 6 43.86 53.84 15.41
C ASP A 6 43.35 53.20 16.70
N ASN A 7 44.09 52.17 17.03
CA ASN A 7 43.98 51.18 18.06
C ASN A 7 44.50 51.71 19.41
N SER A 8 44.24 50.92 20.46
CA SER A 8 45.03 50.84 21.70
C SER A 8 44.78 51.94 22.74
N SER A 9 44.24 51.55 23.91
CA SER A 9 44.81 51.93 25.23
C SER A 9 44.15 51.13 26.36
N GLN A 10 44.73 49.96 26.61
CA GLN A 10 44.93 49.38 27.94
C GLN A 10 45.57 50.41 28.89
N TRP A 11 45.13 50.49 30.15
CA TRP A 11 45.94 50.49 31.39
C TRP A 11 45.25 51.11 32.63
N ASN A 12 45.42 50.39 33.75
CA ASN A 12 45.53 50.79 35.17
C ASN A 12 44.33 50.78 36.15
N ALA A 13 44.62 50.12 37.30
CA ALA A 13 43.85 49.77 38.49
C ALA A 13 43.72 50.95 39.49
N GLU A 14 42.78 50.99 40.46
CA GLU A 14 42.63 50.32 41.79
C GLU A 14 41.31 50.85 42.45
N PRO A 15 40.87 50.53 43.71
CA PRO A 15 41.00 49.35 44.60
C PRO A 15 39.63 48.76 45.05
N GLN A 16 39.62 47.54 45.63
CA GLN A 16 38.44 46.88 46.25
C GLN A 16 38.04 47.49 47.61
N PRO A 17 36.74 47.48 47.95
CA PRO A 17 36.35 47.22 49.34
C PRO A 17 35.13 46.28 49.55
N GLN A 18 35.37 45.28 50.40
CA GLN A 18 34.54 44.61 51.43
C GLN A 18 33.16 44.00 51.12
N ALA A 19 33.04 42.71 51.43
CA ALA A 19 31.82 41.88 51.37
C ALA A 19 30.90 42.09 52.60
N PRO A 20 29.57 42.20 52.44
CA PRO A 20 28.62 42.18 53.55
C PRO A 20 28.14 40.76 53.92
N ALA A 21 27.84 40.60 55.22
CA ALA A 21 27.52 39.37 55.97
C ALA A 21 26.20 38.65 55.58
N PRO A 22 26.05 37.34 55.89
CA PRO A 22 24.89 36.54 55.51
C PRO A 22 23.60 36.89 56.29
N GLN A 23 22.48 36.89 55.56
CA GLN A 23 21.13 37.13 56.09
C GLN A 23 20.49 35.85 56.71
N PRO A 24 19.51 35.99 57.63
CA PRO A 24 19.01 34.90 58.48
C PRO A 24 17.94 34.01 57.81
N GLU A 25 17.87 32.75 58.23
CA GLU A 25 16.95 31.71 57.76
C GLU A 25 15.46 32.00 58.08
N PRO A 26 14.52 31.73 57.16
CA PRO A 26 13.08 31.84 57.41
C PRO A 26 12.47 30.60 58.11
N GLN A 27 11.46 30.87 58.94
CA GLN A 27 10.68 29.96 59.78
C GLN A 27 9.90 28.86 59.02
N PRO A 28 9.58 27.72 59.68
CA PRO A 28 8.85 26.60 59.09
C PRO A 28 7.37 26.88 58.76
N GLU A 29 6.92 26.29 57.65
CA GLU A 29 5.63 26.47 56.98
C GLU A 29 4.41 25.97 57.79
N PRO A 30 3.20 26.54 57.59
CA PRO A 30 1.95 25.99 58.12
C PRO A 30 1.55 24.68 57.41
N GLN A 31 1.25 23.64 58.20
CA GLN A 31 0.71 22.36 57.73
C GLN A 31 -0.66 22.55 57.07
N VAL A 32 -0.76 22.22 55.78
CA VAL A 32 -2.04 22.07 55.07
C VAL A 32 -2.40 20.59 55.10
N SER A 33 -3.55 20.25 55.67
CA SER A 33 -4.08 18.88 55.73
C SER A 33 -4.31 18.32 54.32
N GLU A 34 -3.71 17.17 54.02
CA GLU A 34 -4.02 16.37 52.83
C GLU A 34 -5.46 15.83 52.91
N PRO A 35 -6.26 15.89 51.83
CA PRO A 35 -7.55 15.23 51.80
C PRO A 35 -7.39 13.70 51.63
N GLU A 36 -8.19 12.94 52.37
CA GLU A 36 -8.23 11.47 52.32
C GLU A 36 -8.51 10.94 50.90
N PRO A 37 -7.85 9.86 50.45
CA PRO A 37 -8.09 9.28 49.14
C PRO A 37 -9.46 8.58 49.11
N THR A 38 -10.29 8.97 48.16
CA THR A 38 -11.53 8.26 47.82
C THR A 38 -11.19 6.87 47.23
N PRO A 39 -11.89 5.80 47.63
CA PRO A 39 -11.63 4.47 47.09
C PRO A 39 -12.00 4.40 45.60
N GLN A 40 -11.03 4.04 44.76
CA GLN A 40 -11.27 3.73 43.35
C GLN A 40 -12.14 2.48 43.22
N PRO A 41 -13.16 2.47 42.34
CA PRO A 41 -13.94 1.26 42.07
C PRO A 41 -13.07 0.19 41.41
N GLU A 42 -13.12 -1.03 41.94
CA GLU A 42 -12.44 -2.19 41.36
C GLU A 42 -12.89 -2.41 39.90
N PRO A 43 -11.96 -2.70 38.96
CA PRO A 43 -12.34 -3.06 37.61
C PRO A 43 -13.13 -4.37 37.62
N ALA A 44 -14.38 -4.30 37.15
CA ALA A 44 -15.22 -5.47 36.98
C ALA A 44 -14.50 -6.53 36.14
N LYS A 45 -14.39 -7.76 36.66
CA LYS A 45 -13.84 -8.91 35.92
C LYS A 45 -14.58 -9.03 34.58
N PRO A 46 -13.87 -9.03 33.42
CA PRO A 46 -14.53 -9.20 32.14
C PRO A 46 -15.21 -10.58 32.14
N LYS A 47 -16.53 -10.61 32.02
CA LYS A 47 -17.26 -11.85 31.72
C LYS A 47 -16.69 -12.38 30.41
N ALA A 48 -16.11 -13.58 30.47
CA ALA A 48 -15.62 -14.27 29.29
C ALA A 48 -16.75 -14.30 28.25
N ARG A 49 -16.56 -13.60 27.13
CA ARG A 49 -17.44 -13.76 25.97
C ARG A 49 -17.31 -15.22 25.53
N PRO A 50 -18.42 -15.90 25.21
CA PRO A 50 -18.34 -17.25 24.66
C PRO A 50 -17.41 -17.20 23.43
N SER A 51 -16.36 -18.00 23.48
CA SER A 51 -15.50 -18.23 22.32
C SER A 51 -16.39 -18.84 21.25
N HIS A 52 -16.74 -18.05 20.23
CA HIS A 52 -17.18 -18.59 18.96
C HIS A 52 -15.96 -19.25 18.32
N ALA A 53 -15.56 -20.42 18.81
CA ALA A 53 -14.91 -21.41 17.99
C ALA A 53 -15.93 -21.78 16.90
N ALA A 54 -16.00 -20.94 15.88
CA ALA A 54 -16.83 -21.16 14.72
C ALA A 54 -16.36 -22.50 14.14
N LYS A 55 -17.23 -23.52 14.24
CA LYS A 55 -17.14 -24.66 13.33
C LYS A 55 -17.34 -24.07 11.95
N THR A 56 -16.26 -23.71 11.26
CA THR A 56 -16.28 -23.21 9.89
C THR A 56 -16.75 -24.35 9.00
N ARG A 57 -18.08 -24.55 8.93
CA ARG A 57 -18.67 -25.41 7.92
C ARG A 57 -18.53 -24.64 6.61
N LEU A 58 -17.65 -25.12 5.73
CA LEU A 58 -17.52 -24.54 4.39
C LEU A 58 -18.88 -24.61 3.69
N ALA A 59 -19.35 -23.49 3.14
CA ALA A 59 -20.62 -23.51 2.43
C ALA A 59 -20.46 -24.33 1.14
N VAL A 60 -21.50 -25.08 0.77
CA VAL A 60 -21.53 -25.84 -0.51
C VAL A 60 -21.27 -24.91 -1.70
N ALA A 61 -21.72 -23.65 -1.62
CA ALA A 61 -21.45 -22.63 -2.62
C ALA A 61 -19.95 -22.33 -2.76
N ASP A 62 -19.21 -22.22 -1.66
CA ASP A 62 -17.76 -21.98 -1.68
C ASP A 62 -17.01 -23.17 -2.27
N ILE A 63 -17.42 -24.39 -1.92
CA ILE A 63 -16.87 -25.63 -2.51
C ILE A 63 -17.09 -25.63 -4.03
N ARG A 64 -18.32 -25.36 -4.47
CA ARG A 64 -18.65 -25.29 -5.91
C ARG A 64 -17.84 -24.23 -6.63
N ARG A 65 -17.66 -23.06 -6.02
CA ARG A 65 -16.84 -21.98 -6.58
C ARG A 65 -15.39 -22.41 -6.74
N VAL A 66 -14.80 -23.04 -5.74
CA VAL A 66 -13.43 -23.56 -5.80
C VAL A 66 -13.30 -24.61 -6.92
N LEU A 67 -14.28 -25.50 -7.06
CA LEU A 67 -14.29 -26.52 -8.12
C LEU A 67 -14.45 -25.90 -9.51
N ASP A 68 -15.31 -24.90 -9.69
CA ASP A 68 -15.46 -24.18 -10.97
C ASP A 68 -14.16 -23.46 -11.37
N LEU A 69 -13.56 -22.72 -10.44
CA LEU A 69 -12.26 -22.06 -10.66
C LEU A 69 -11.16 -23.07 -10.97
N SER A 70 -11.16 -24.22 -10.28
CA SER A 70 -10.24 -25.30 -10.55
C SER A 70 -10.43 -25.85 -11.96
N ALA A 71 -11.66 -26.07 -12.43
CA ALA A 71 -11.94 -26.56 -13.78
C ALA A 71 -11.47 -25.57 -14.87
N ARG A 72 -11.61 -24.27 -14.64
CA ARG A 72 -11.11 -23.24 -15.57
C ARG A 72 -9.61 -23.29 -15.81
N LEU A 73 -8.83 -23.70 -14.80
CA LEU A 73 -7.37 -23.85 -14.92
C LEU A 73 -6.95 -25.02 -15.83
N GLU A 74 -7.89 -25.83 -16.32
CA GLU A 74 -7.62 -26.84 -17.35
C GLU A 74 -7.37 -26.20 -18.71
N ASP A 75 -7.87 -24.98 -18.96
CA ASP A 75 -7.39 -24.15 -20.05
C ASP A 75 -6.00 -23.59 -19.68
N GLY A 76 -4.97 -24.08 -20.37
CA GLY A 76 -3.58 -23.68 -20.15
C GLY A 76 -3.35 -22.17 -20.30
N ARG A 77 -4.19 -21.46 -21.08
CA ARG A 77 -4.12 -20.00 -21.22
C ARG A 77 -4.65 -19.29 -19.98
N VAL A 78 -5.71 -19.82 -19.37
CA VAL A 78 -6.21 -19.33 -18.08
C VAL A 78 -5.17 -19.56 -16.99
N ALA A 79 -4.55 -20.75 -16.96
CA ALA A 79 -3.46 -21.03 -16.03
C ALA A 79 -2.27 -20.06 -16.23
N ALA A 80 -1.88 -19.80 -17.48
CA ALA A 80 -0.84 -18.83 -17.81
C ALA A 80 -1.19 -17.40 -17.36
N ALA A 81 -2.42 -16.94 -17.59
CA ALA A 81 -2.89 -15.61 -17.18
C ALA A 81 -2.85 -15.41 -15.65
N VAL A 82 -3.11 -16.46 -14.88
CA VAL A 82 -3.18 -16.44 -13.42
C VAL A 82 -1.81 -16.60 -12.76
N ARG A 83 -0.88 -17.32 -13.39
CA ARG A 83 0.45 -17.63 -12.85
C ARG A 83 1.22 -16.42 -12.28
N PRO A 84 1.20 -15.20 -12.90
CA PRO A 84 1.86 -14.01 -12.33
C PRO A 84 1.33 -13.55 -10.97
N PHE A 85 0.17 -14.05 -10.54
CA PHE A 85 -0.50 -13.68 -9.29
C PHE A 85 -0.37 -14.75 -8.20
N ALA A 86 0.09 -15.94 -8.56
CA ALA A 86 0.25 -17.06 -7.64
C ALA A 86 1.61 -17.02 -6.95
N THR A 87 1.68 -17.60 -5.76
CA THR A 87 2.92 -17.78 -4.99
C THR A 87 3.67 -19.06 -5.37
N GLY A 88 3.06 -19.91 -6.18
CA GLY A 88 3.60 -21.17 -6.67
C GLY A 88 2.78 -21.69 -7.85
N ASP A 89 3.28 -22.77 -8.46
CA ASP A 89 2.71 -23.33 -9.70
C ASP A 89 1.74 -24.50 -9.47
N ASP A 90 1.55 -24.92 -8.23
CA ASP A 90 0.57 -25.96 -7.94
C ASP A 90 -0.87 -25.44 -8.08
N ARG A 91 -1.80 -26.37 -8.33
CA ARG A 91 -3.20 -26.04 -8.62
C ARG A 91 -3.86 -25.29 -7.46
N ALA A 92 -3.49 -25.56 -6.20
CA ALA A 92 -4.09 -24.87 -5.07
C ALA A 92 -3.67 -23.39 -5.01
N GLN A 93 -2.42 -23.08 -5.33
CA GLN A 93 -1.94 -21.69 -5.40
C GLN A 93 -2.55 -20.92 -6.57
N LEU A 94 -2.75 -21.56 -7.73
CA LEU A 94 -3.44 -20.94 -8.86
C LEU A 94 -4.91 -20.66 -8.53
N VAL A 95 -5.62 -21.59 -7.87
CA VAL A 95 -7.00 -21.36 -7.42
C VAL A 95 -7.05 -20.25 -6.35
N SER A 96 -6.10 -20.22 -5.43
CA SER A 96 -5.97 -19.15 -4.43
C SER A 96 -5.80 -17.78 -5.10
N ALA A 97 -4.97 -17.70 -6.15
CA ALA A 97 -4.81 -16.50 -6.94
C ALA A 97 -6.10 -16.08 -7.66
N LEU A 98 -6.86 -17.03 -8.23
CA LEU A 98 -8.17 -16.77 -8.85
C LEU A 98 -9.23 -16.22 -7.88
N LEU A 99 -9.16 -16.59 -6.60
CA LEU A 99 -10.04 -16.05 -5.57
C LEU A 99 -9.71 -14.59 -5.21
N SER A 100 -8.50 -14.13 -5.56
CA SER A 100 -8.10 -12.75 -5.35
C SER A 100 -8.85 -11.81 -6.30
N PRO A 101 -9.35 -10.65 -5.82
CA PRO A 101 -9.99 -9.67 -6.69
C PRO A 101 -9.04 -9.07 -7.72
N ARG A 102 -7.72 -9.24 -7.56
CA ARG A 102 -6.69 -8.71 -8.46
C ARG A 102 -6.79 -9.31 -9.85
N VAL A 103 -6.96 -10.62 -9.95
CA VAL A 103 -7.04 -11.32 -11.25
C VAL A 103 -8.25 -10.82 -12.03
N GLY A 104 -9.43 -10.77 -11.42
CA GLY A 104 -10.62 -10.30 -12.11
C GLY A 104 -10.59 -8.81 -12.47
N LYS A 105 -9.96 -7.96 -11.63
CA LYS A 105 -9.74 -6.55 -11.99
C LYS A 105 -8.81 -6.40 -13.20
N ALA A 106 -7.71 -7.16 -13.24
CA ALA A 106 -6.80 -7.18 -14.37
C ALA A 106 -7.48 -7.69 -15.65
N ALA A 107 -8.23 -8.78 -15.55
CA ALA A 107 -8.99 -9.34 -16.66
C ALA A 107 -10.01 -8.34 -17.23
N ARG A 108 -10.80 -7.66 -16.36
CA ARG A 108 -11.74 -6.61 -16.79
C ARG A 108 -11.09 -5.47 -17.55
N LEU A 109 -9.91 -5.02 -17.12
CA LEU A 109 -9.17 -3.97 -17.83
C LEU A 109 -8.79 -4.45 -19.24
N LEU A 110 -8.25 -5.66 -19.35
CA LEU A 110 -7.83 -6.22 -20.64
C LEU A 110 -9.03 -6.47 -21.57
N VAL A 111 -10.15 -6.99 -21.06
CA VAL A 111 -11.40 -7.15 -21.82
C VAL A 111 -11.93 -5.80 -22.29
N SER A 112 -11.95 -4.80 -21.41
CA SER A 112 -12.36 -3.43 -21.78
C SER A 112 -11.49 -2.86 -22.90
N TRP A 113 -10.16 -2.94 -22.76
CA TRP A 113 -9.25 -2.43 -23.79
C TRP A 113 -9.34 -3.21 -25.09
N ALA A 114 -9.53 -4.53 -25.04
CA ALA A 114 -9.70 -5.36 -26.23
C ALA A 114 -11.02 -5.04 -26.97
N GLY A 115 -12.06 -4.63 -26.24
CA GLY A 115 -13.34 -4.21 -26.81
C GLY A 115 -13.31 -2.84 -27.50
N GLU A 116 -12.36 -1.96 -27.17
CA GLU A 116 -12.18 -0.68 -27.85
C GLU A 116 -11.46 -0.90 -29.19
N SER A 117 -12.14 -0.60 -30.30
CA SER A 117 -11.63 -0.83 -31.66
C SER A 117 -10.70 0.30 -32.14
N ASP A 118 -10.84 1.50 -31.58
CA ASP A 118 -10.00 2.65 -31.91
C ASP A 118 -8.71 2.62 -31.06
N GLU A 119 -7.57 2.40 -31.70
CA GLU A 119 -6.28 2.31 -31.01
C GLU A 119 -5.91 3.60 -30.25
N LEU A 120 -6.29 4.77 -30.75
CA LEU A 120 -5.99 6.05 -30.10
C LEU A 120 -6.84 6.20 -28.82
N LYS A 121 -8.11 5.82 -28.89
CA LYS A 121 -8.98 5.76 -27.70
C LYS A 121 -8.49 4.74 -26.69
N ARG A 122 -8.17 3.52 -27.13
CA ARG A 122 -7.62 2.46 -26.28
C ARG A 122 -6.35 2.93 -25.56
N ASN A 123 -5.45 3.59 -26.27
CA ASN A 123 -4.23 4.15 -25.67
C ASN A 123 -4.56 5.19 -24.58
N GLY A 124 -5.49 6.11 -24.88
CA GLY A 124 -6.02 7.06 -23.91
C GLY A 124 -6.62 6.39 -22.67
N GLU A 125 -7.37 5.30 -22.84
CA GLU A 125 -7.95 4.51 -21.73
C GLU A 125 -6.88 3.84 -20.88
N VAL A 126 -5.83 3.27 -21.49
CA VAL A 126 -4.70 2.68 -20.76
C VAL A 126 -4.01 3.74 -19.90
N ILE A 127 -3.77 4.94 -20.45
CA ILE A 127 -3.16 6.05 -19.71
C ILE A 127 -4.07 6.50 -18.57
N ALA A 128 -5.37 6.73 -18.84
CA ALA A 128 -6.34 7.16 -17.85
C ALA A 128 -6.50 6.14 -16.72
N ALA A 129 -6.55 4.85 -17.05
CA ALA A 129 -6.56 3.76 -16.08
C ALA A 129 -5.27 3.75 -15.24
N GLY A 130 -4.11 4.05 -15.85
CA GLY A 130 -2.84 4.13 -15.14
C GLY A 130 -2.75 5.28 -14.14
N VAL A 131 -3.34 6.43 -14.47
CA VAL A 131 -3.48 7.58 -13.55
C VAL A 131 -4.41 7.24 -12.38
N LYS A 132 -5.51 6.53 -12.66
CA LYS A 132 -6.52 6.16 -11.65
C LYS A 132 -6.07 5.02 -10.73
N ASP A 133 -5.48 3.98 -11.29
CA ASP A 133 -5.06 2.76 -10.60
C ASP A 133 -3.83 2.13 -11.28
N GLY A 134 -2.66 2.71 -11.02
CA GLY A 134 -1.39 2.19 -11.54
C GLY A 134 -1.03 0.80 -11.01
N ALA A 135 -1.62 0.32 -9.91
CA ALA A 135 -1.42 -1.05 -9.45
C ALA A 135 -2.23 -2.02 -10.30
N GLY A 136 -3.51 -1.72 -10.54
CA GLY A 136 -4.39 -2.48 -11.44
C GLY A 136 -3.85 -2.57 -12.86
N VAL A 137 -3.31 -1.47 -13.40
CA VAL A 137 -2.66 -1.49 -14.73
C VAL A 137 -1.40 -2.35 -14.75
N ARG A 138 -0.57 -2.32 -13.71
CA ARG A 138 0.59 -3.23 -13.62
C ARG A 138 0.16 -4.69 -13.55
N ASP A 139 -0.91 -4.99 -12.82
CA ASP A 139 -1.48 -6.33 -12.75
C ASP A 139 -1.99 -6.78 -14.13
N ALA A 140 -2.71 -5.93 -14.86
CA ALA A 140 -3.15 -6.17 -16.24
C ALA A 140 -1.97 -6.38 -17.20
N ILE A 141 -0.89 -5.58 -17.08
CA ILE A 141 0.32 -5.74 -17.90
C ILE A 141 1.01 -7.08 -17.64
N ARG A 142 1.10 -7.54 -16.38
CA ARG A 142 1.68 -8.87 -16.08
C ARG A 142 0.85 -10.00 -16.69
N MET A 143 -0.48 -9.91 -16.60
CA MET A 143 -1.39 -10.86 -17.23
C MET A 143 -1.26 -10.84 -18.76
N LEU A 144 -1.19 -9.65 -19.36
CA LEU A 144 -1.02 -9.46 -20.79
C LEU A 144 0.30 -10.06 -21.29
N GLY A 145 1.41 -9.83 -20.59
CA GLY A 145 2.70 -10.43 -20.94
C GLY A 145 2.72 -11.96 -20.85
N ALA A 146 1.93 -12.54 -19.95
CA ALA A 146 1.78 -14.01 -19.89
C ALA A 146 0.95 -14.58 -21.05
N LEU A 147 -0.03 -13.81 -21.55
CA LEU A 147 -0.91 -14.22 -22.65
C LEU A 147 -0.34 -13.87 -24.03
N VAL A 148 0.52 -12.86 -24.11
CA VAL A 148 1.18 -12.39 -25.33
C VAL A 148 2.68 -12.31 -25.05
N PRO A 149 3.39 -13.46 -25.05
CA PRO A 149 4.79 -13.53 -24.61
C PRO A 149 5.73 -12.69 -25.49
N ASP A 150 5.38 -12.51 -26.78
CA ASP A 150 6.14 -11.69 -27.74
C ASP A 150 5.72 -10.21 -27.68
N ALA A 151 5.30 -9.70 -26.52
CA ALA A 151 4.93 -8.31 -26.32
C ALA A 151 6.14 -7.46 -25.88
N GLU A 152 6.62 -6.62 -26.80
CA GLU A 152 7.73 -5.72 -26.54
C GLU A 152 7.30 -4.40 -25.90
N GLY A 153 8.12 -3.89 -24.98
CA GLY A 153 7.99 -2.56 -24.38
C GLY A 153 6.95 -2.46 -23.26
N LEU A 154 6.42 -3.58 -22.77
CA LEU A 154 5.50 -3.60 -21.61
C LEU A 154 6.16 -3.11 -20.31
N ASP A 155 7.48 -3.20 -20.21
CA ASP A 155 8.32 -2.77 -19.10
C ASP A 155 8.82 -1.31 -19.23
N ALA A 156 8.41 -0.59 -20.29
CA ALA A 156 8.85 0.77 -20.53
C ALA A 156 8.56 1.69 -19.33
N ARG A 157 9.56 2.51 -18.98
CA ARG A 157 9.46 3.50 -17.89
C ARG A 157 8.57 4.68 -18.27
N ASP A 158 8.68 5.12 -19.52
CA ASP A 158 7.82 6.16 -20.05
C ASP A 158 6.37 5.68 -20.18
N VAL A 159 5.44 6.47 -19.68
CA VAL A 159 4.02 6.09 -19.59
C VAL A 159 3.41 5.96 -20.98
N TYR A 160 3.77 6.83 -21.92
CA TYR A 160 3.22 6.82 -23.27
C TYR A 160 3.79 5.65 -24.09
N ALA A 161 5.09 5.39 -24.00
CA ALA A 161 5.73 4.24 -24.63
C ALA A 161 5.13 2.93 -24.12
N ARG A 162 4.92 2.81 -22.80
CA ARG A 162 4.27 1.64 -22.19
C ARG A 162 2.81 1.51 -22.64
N ALA A 163 2.04 2.59 -22.67
CA ALA A 163 0.66 2.57 -23.12
C ALA A 163 0.54 2.16 -24.60
N ALA A 164 1.45 2.63 -25.45
CA ALA A 164 1.53 2.21 -26.84
C ALA A 164 1.89 0.71 -26.98
N ALA A 165 2.79 0.20 -26.14
CA ALA A 165 3.11 -1.23 -26.07
C ALA A 165 1.89 -2.07 -25.64
N VAL A 166 1.19 -1.66 -24.59
CA VAL A 166 -0.04 -2.31 -24.13
C VAL A 166 -1.10 -2.31 -25.22
N THR A 167 -1.33 -1.17 -25.89
CA THR A 167 -2.33 -1.02 -26.96
C THR A 167 -2.09 -2.02 -28.10
N ARG A 168 -0.83 -2.13 -28.56
CA ARG A 168 -0.42 -3.08 -29.60
C ARG A 168 -0.54 -4.53 -29.15
N ALA A 169 -0.15 -4.84 -27.91
CA ALA A 169 -0.24 -6.19 -27.36
C ALA A 169 -1.69 -6.63 -27.16
N VAL A 170 -2.56 -5.74 -26.66
CA VAL A 170 -4.01 -5.98 -26.55
C VAL A 170 -4.64 -6.24 -27.93
N GLY A 171 -4.17 -5.59 -29.00
CA GLY A 171 -4.65 -5.88 -30.36
C GLY A 171 -4.39 -7.31 -30.85
N ARG A 172 -3.48 -8.05 -30.19
CA ARG A 172 -3.16 -9.46 -30.48
C ARG A 172 -3.76 -10.43 -29.46
N LEU A 173 -4.42 -9.92 -28.42
CA LEU A 173 -4.95 -10.71 -27.32
C LEU A 173 -6.25 -11.41 -27.74
N ASP A 174 -6.33 -12.72 -27.52
CA ASP A 174 -7.60 -13.44 -27.51
C ASP A 174 -8.33 -13.17 -26.17
N ALA A 175 -9.19 -12.16 -26.15
CA ALA A 175 -9.91 -11.73 -24.96
C ALA A 175 -10.93 -12.77 -24.45
N SER A 176 -11.33 -13.75 -25.27
CA SER A 176 -12.30 -14.79 -24.87
C SER A 176 -11.84 -15.61 -23.66
N VAL A 177 -10.52 -15.75 -23.50
CA VAL A 177 -9.88 -16.41 -22.35
C VAL A 177 -10.15 -15.67 -21.04
N LEU A 178 -10.38 -14.36 -21.10
CA LEU A 178 -10.51 -13.49 -19.94
C LEU A 178 -11.96 -13.20 -19.55
N GLU A 179 -12.94 -13.41 -20.44
CA GLU A 179 -14.36 -13.18 -20.16
C GLU A 179 -14.86 -13.94 -18.93
N GLY A 180 -14.35 -15.15 -18.72
CA GLY A 180 -14.68 -15.93 -17.53
C GLY A 180 -14.01 -15.45 -16.23
N LEU A 181 -13.03 -14.57 -16.32
CA LEU A 181 -12.28 -14.02 -15.19
C LEU A 181 -12.70 -12.58 -14.85
N ALA A 182 -13.20 -11.86 -15.85
CA ALA A 182 -13.68 -10.49 -15.76
C ALA A 182 -14.99 -10.38 -14.94
#